data_AF-A0A936WE41-F1
#
_entry.id   AF-A0A936WE41-F1
#
_cell.length_a   1.000
_cell.length_b   1.000
_cell.length_c   1.000
_cell.angle_alpha   90.00
_cell.angle_beta   90.00
_cell.angle_gamma   90.00
#
_symmetry.space_group_name_H-M   'P 1'
#
loop_
_entity.id
_entity.type
_entity.pdbx_description
1 polymer ?
#
loop_
_entity_poly.entity_id
_entity_poly.type
_entity_poly.pdbx_seq_one_letter_code
_entity_poly.pdbx_strand_id
1 'polypeptide(L)'
;MVFNKLGYHYPQQRILTLWEDVGALLDKKRSPEPLVLRMNTFDCAMYAHTNLIPKDFYMDDYQITTPTDVIGQHIHLPKWDLTAGDGSANGWNYEDGTFSPGMVRERIHAINKWNEIHQAESPVPNPYNNSSDPLVPKAHPYFGILAGHQESDCVKLWNVVGGDSKAFDKQYGMPGVCDWLGARTTLQRWFSDPIFNAGGVNRGLGITFTHDHLGPSTHQQLGLYATMLTEPAGSLWRNNETGELLYDTAARKDGGPTSWQAIITNKNGKAIDVDSDGKDDSHREFFLQYGDFQHAYQKDHFMALIKKVLSNQQLPKVSV
;
A
#
# COMPACT_ATOMS: atom_id res chain seq x y z
N MET A 1 -6.49 -2.56 -13.68
CA MET A 1 -5.26 -3.29 -14.04
C MET A 1 -5.52 -4.21 -15.22
N VAL A 2 -4.62 -4.28 -16.22
CA VAL A 2 -4.69 -5.26 -17.33
C VAL A 2 -3.71 -6.39 -17.01
N PHE A 3 -4.17 -7.63 -17.05
CA PHE A 3 -3.42 -8.82 -16.61
C PHE A 3 -2.64 -9.51 -17.72
N ASN A 4 -3.11 -9.44 -18.96
CA ASN A 4 -2.52 -10.20 -20.05
C ASN A 4 -2.65 -9.50 -21.41
N LYS A 5 -1.94 -10.06 -22.41
CA LYS A 5 -1.93 -9.55 -23.80
C LYS A 5 -3.29 -9.64 -24.50
N LEU A 6 -4.23 -10.43 -23.98
CA LEU A 6 -5.61 -10.51 -24.48
C LEU A 6 -6.47 -9.35 -23.97
N GLY A 7 -5.96 -8.52 -23.05
CA GLY A 7 -6.67 -7.37 -22.50
C GLY A 7 -7.59 -7.71 -21.34
N TYR A 8 -7.43 -8.89 -20.71
CA TYR A 8 -8.21 -9.21 -19.51
C TYR A 8 -7.83 -8.26 -18.40
N HIS A 9 -8.82 -7.75 -17.67
CA HIS A 9 -8.59 -6.65 -16.74
C HIS A 9 -9.58 -6.63 -15.59
N TYR A 10 -9.21 -5.96 -14.51
CA TYR A 10 -10.10 -5.65 -13.41
C TYR A 10 -9.93 -4.18 -13.00
N PRO A 11 -10.97 -3.35 -13.15
CA PRO A 11 -10.88 -1.92 -12.83
C PRO A 11 -10.72 -1.63 -11.34
N GLN A 12 -11.24 -2.52 -10.47
CA GLN A 12 -11.17 -2.33 -9.02
C GLN A 12 -9.97 -3.04 -8.37
N GLN A 13 -8.96 -3.44 -9.14
CA GLN A 13 -7.74 -4.06 -8.58
C GLN A 13 -7.11 -3.15 -7.52
N ARG A 14 -6.58 -3.75 -6.46
CA ARG A 14 -5.85 -3.06 -5.39
C ARG A 14 -4.55 -3.81 -5.17
N ILE A 15 -3.41 -3.15 -5.40
CA ILE A 15 -2.10 -3.76 -5.19
C ILE A 15 -1.23 -2.87 -4.33
N LEU A 16 -0.28 -3.48 -3.64
CA LEU A 16 0.80 -2.78 -2.97
C LEU A 16 1.92 -2.48 -3.98
N THR A 17 2.55 -1.33 -3.84
CA THR A 17 3.71 -0.94 -4.64
C THR A 17 4.54 0.08 -3.87
N LEU A 18 5.79 0.26 -4.29
CA LEU A 18 6.67 1.27 -3.72
C LEU A 18 6.21 2.68 -4.14
N TRP A 19 6.42 3.67 -3.27
CA TRP A 19 5.93 5.03 -3.49
C TRP A 19 6.43 5.63 -4.81
N GLU A 20 7.70 5.43 -5.16
CA GLU A 20 8.29 5.98 -6.38
C GLU A 20 7.82 5.25 -7.67
N ASP A 21 7.15 4.11 -7.56
CA ASP A 21 6.58 3.37 -8.70
C ASP A 21 5.09 3.72 -8.96
N VAL A 22 4.39 4.35 -8.00
CA VAL A 22 2.95 4.67 -8.12
C VAL A 22 2.63 5.46 -9.38
N GLY A 23 3.36 6.55 -9.65
CA GLY A 23 3.11 7.40 -10.81
C GLY A 23 3.29 6.65 -12.14
N ALA A 24 4.38 5.88 -12.27
CA ALA A 24 4.67 5.10 -13.47
C ALA A 24 3.65 3.98 -13.71
N LEU A 25 3.13 3.35 -12.65
CA LEU A 25 2.09 2.34 -12.72
C LEU A 25 0.75 2.93 -13.17
N LEU A 26 0.34 4.07 -12.59
CA LEU A 26 -0.89 4.76 -12.98
C LEU A 26 -0.83 5.29 -14.42
N ASP A 27 0.34 5.79 -14.84
CA ASP A 27 0.63 6.22 -16.21
C ASP A 27 0.75 5.06 -17.22
N LYS A 28 0.66 3.79 -16.76
CA LYS A 28 0.89 2.59 -17.58
C LYS A 28 2.28 2.53 -18.24
N LYS A 29 3.26 3.24 -17.69
CA LYS A 29 4.68 3.18 -18.11
C LYS A 29 5.40 1.97 -17.52
N ARG A 30 4.84 1.40 -16.45
CA ARG A 30 5.30 0.17 -15.79
C ARG A 30 4.17 -0.84 -15.76
N SER A 31 4.48 -2.11 -16.04
CA SER A 31 3.54 -3.20 -15.82
C SER A 31 3.40 -3.47 -14.32
N PRO A 32 2.20 -3.74 -13.83
CA PRO A 32 2.02 -4.10 -12.43
C PRO A 32 2.64 -5.45 -12.12
N GLU A 33 3.26 -5.53 -10.96
CA GLU A 33 3.87 -6.73 -10.40
C GLU A 33 3.51 -6.83 -8.91
N PRO A 34 3.41 -8.04 -8.35
CA PRO A 34 3.30 -8.22 -6.90
C PRO A 34 4.49 -7.56 -6.19
N LEU A 35 4.23 -6.90 -5.06
CA LEU A 35 5.29 -6.31 -4.26
C LEU A 35 6.11 -7.41 -3.56
N VAL A 36 7.41 -7.40 -3.79
CA VAL A 36 8.38 -8.33 -3.18
C VAL A 36 9.43 -7.52 -2.42
N LEU A 37 9.30 -7.50 -1.10
CA LEU A 37 10.23 -6.87 -0.18
C LEU A 37 11.40 -7.83 0.09
N ARG A 38 12.61 -7.29 0.28
CA ARG A 38 13.79 -8.06 0.71
C ARG A 38 14.34 -7.48 2.00
N MET A 39 14.74 -8.36 2.90
CA MET A 39 15.39 -8.03 4.15
C MET A 39 16.53 -9.02 4.38
N ASN A 40 17.64 -8.59 4.96
CA ASN A 40 18.59 -9.52 5.52
C ASN A 40 18.10 -9.96 6.90
N THR A 41 18.54 -11.15 7.34
CA THR A 41 18.39 -11.52 8.75
C THR A 41 19.05 -10.46 9.64
N PHE A 42 18.40 -10.11 10.75
CA PHE A 42 18.73 -8.99 11.66
C PHE A 42 18.38 -7.58 11.15
N ASP A 43 17.82 -7.42 9.95
CA ASP A 43 17.31 -6.12 9.54
C ASP A 43 16.03 -5.76 10.32
N CYS A 44 15.86 -4.45 10.55
CA CYS A 44 14.62 -3.85 11.05
C CYS A 44 14.09 -2.89 9.99
N ALA A 45 13.07 -3.31 9.24
CA ALA A 45 12.44 -2.51 8.21
C ALA A 45 11.40 -1.57 8.83
N MET A 46 11.35 -0.35 8.32
CA MET A 46 10.24 0.56 8.53
C MET A 46 9.28 0.42 7.35
N TYR A 47 8.11 -0.17 7.59
CA TYR A 47 7.05 -0.27 6.60
C TYR A 47 6.15 0.97 6.70
N ALA A 48 6.36 1.90 5.77
CA ALA A 48 5.59 3.14 5.66
C ALA A 48 4.43 2.96 4.67
N HIS A 49 3.27 2.58 5.18
CA HIS A 49 2.10 2.26 4.35
C HIS A 49 1.22 3.49 4.15
N THR A 50 1.08 3.94 2.90
CA THR A 50 0.12 5.00 2.54
C THR A 50 -1.07 4.40 1.82
N ASN A 51 -2.27 4.68 2.32
CA ASN A 51 -3.50 4.27 1.66
C ASN A 51 -3.95 5.36 0.66
N LEU A 52 -3.92 5.02 -0.63
CA LEU A 52 -4.35 5.88 -1.75
C LEU A 52 -5.67 5.41 -2.38
N ILE A 53 -6.23 4.31 -1.90
CA ILE A 53 -7.37 3.67 -2.55
C ILE A 53 -8.68 4.34 -2.13
N PRO A 54 -9.74 4.25 -2.95
CA PRO A 54 -11.07 4.70 -2.54
C PRO A 54 -11.54 3.99 -1.28
N LYS A 55 -12.41 4.65 -0.50
CA LYS A 55 -12.94 4.11 0.76
C LYS A 55 -13.98 3.00 0.59
N ASP A 56 -14.41 2.75 -0.64
CA ASP A 56 -15.39 1.71 -0.97
C ASP A 56 -14.93 0.92 -2.21
N PHE A 57 -15.19 -0.38 -2.21
CA PHE A 57 -15.45 -1.13 -3.44
C PHE A 57 -16.85 -0.83 -3.93
N TYR A 58 -16.97 -0.65 -5.25
CA TYR A 58 -18.25 -0.45 -5.89
C TYR A 58 -18.82 -1.78 -6.36
N MET A 59 -20.15 -1.87 -6.40
CA MET A 59 -20.82 -3.09 -6.83
C MET A 59 -20.58 -3.37 -8.32
N ASP A 60 -20.13 -4.58 -8.61
CA ASP A 60 -19.93 -5.13 -9.95
C ASP A 60 -20.30 -6.62 -9.99
N ASP A 61 -20.00 -7.33 -11.10
CA ASP A 61 -20.34 -8.76 -11.24
C ASP A 61 -19.62 -9.67 -10.23
N TYR A 62 -18.53 -9.20 -9.61
CA TYR A 62 -17.69 -9.98 -8.71
C TYR A 62 -17.85 -9.60 -7.24
N GLN A 63 -18.15 -8.34 -6.94
CA GLN A 63 -18.20 -7.82 -5.57
C GLN A 63 -19.45 -6.99 -5.29
N ILE A 64 -19.99 -7.16 -4.09
CA ILE A 64 -20.95 -6.21 -3.51
C ILE A 64 -20.23 -4.97 -3.02
N THR A 65 -20.95 -3.85 -2.87
CA THR A 65 -20.39 -2.65 -2.24
C THR A 65 -19.89 -2.98 -0.84
N THR A 66 -18.59 -2.82 -0.63
CA THR A 66 -17.91 -3.19 0.61
C THR A 66 -16.93 -2.07 0.98
N PRO A 67 -16.84 -1.68 2.26
CA PRO A 67 -15.84 -0.71 2.70
C PRO A 67 -14.42 -1.20 2.42
N THR A 68 -13.58 -0.27 1.95
CA THR A 68 -12.11 -0.35 1.85
C THR A 68 -11.50 0.87 2.54
N ASP A 69 -12.21 1.36 3.54
CA ASP A 69 -11.98 2.61 4.25
C ASP A 69 -10.73 2.56 5.13
N VAL A 70 -10.29 1.35 5.49
CA VAL A 70 -9.09 1.07 6.26
C VAL A 70 -8.38 -0.18 5.71
N ILE A 71 -7.04 -0.19 5.71
CA ILE A 71 -6.23 -1.35 5.36
C ILE A 71 -5.22 -1.59 6.48
N GLY A 72 -5.23 -2.78 7.08
CA GLY A 72 -4.32 -3.16 8.15
C GLY A 72 -3.33 -4.21 7.65
N GLN A 73 -2.07 -3.81 7.46
CA GLN A 73 -1.08 -4.69 6.84
C GLN A 73 -0.43 -5.60 7.90
N HIS A 74 -0.86 -6.86 7.95
CA HIS A 74 -0.34 -7.88 8.88
C HIS A 74 0.73 -8.74 8.20
N ILE A 75 1.90 -8.86 8.80
CA ILE A 75 3.03 -9.63 8.28
C ILE A 75 3.16 -10.96 9.04
N HIS A 76 3.48 -12.05 8.36
CA HIS A 76 3.62 -13.38 8.98
C HIS A 76 5.08 -13.66 9.32
N LEU A 77 5.38 -14.04 10.57
CA LEU A 77 6.67 -14.55 11.10
C LEU A 77 7.75 -13.57 11.64
N PRO A 78 8.01 -12.37 11.06
CA PRO A 78 8.86 -11.36 11.69
C PRO A 78 8.48 -11.05 13.14
N LYS A 79 9.32 -10.25 13.80
CA LYS A 79 8.93 -9.64 15.08
C LYS A 79 8.47 -8.21 14.85
N TRP A 80 7.42 -7.83 15.56
CA TRP A 80 6.87 -6.48 15.58
C TRP A 80 6.36 -6.20 16.99
N ASP A 81 6.11 -4.91 17.29
CA ASP A 81 5.37 -4.55 18.49
C ASP A 81 3.91 -4.97 18.32
N LEU A 82 3.44 -5.90 19.14
CA LEU A 82 2.07 -6.44 19.02
C LEU A 82 1.00 -5.34 19.16
N THR A 83 1.24 -4.35 20.01
CA THR A 83 0.25 -3.30 20.31
C THR A 83 0.16 -2.25 19.22
N ALA A 84 1.25 -1.99 18.49
CA ALA A 84 1.36 -0.83 17.60
C ALA A 84 1.94 -1.13 16.20
N GLY A 85 2.18 -2.39 15.85
CA GLY A 85 2.81 -2.77 14.56
C GLY A 85 2.30 -4.08 13.97
N ASP A 86 1.17 -4.60 14.47
CA ASP A 86 0.59 -5.87 14.01
C ASP A 86 -0.24 -5.74 12.74
N GLY A 87 -0.77 -4.55 12.46
CA GLY A 87 -1.68 -4.32 11.33
C GLY A 87 -3.02 -5.04 11.43
N SER A 88 -3.32 -5.73 12.54
CA SER A 88 -4.63 -6.30 12.82
C SER A 88 -5.35 -5.53 13.93
N ALA A 89 -6.61 -5.86 14.21
CA ALA A 89 -7.34 -5.40 15.39
C ALA A 89 -7.98 -6.60 16.10
N ASN A 90 -7.34 -7.08 17.17
CA ASN A 90 -7.77 -8.27 17.92
C ASN A 90 -8.37 -7.93 19.32
N GLY A 91 -8.58 -6.64 19.59
CA GLY A 91 -9.18 -6.14 20.83
C GLY A 91 -8.17 -5.87 21.96
N TRP A 92 -6.91 -6.25 21.81
CA TRP A 92 -5.83 -5.95 22.76
C TRP A 92 -4.78 -4.97 22.20
N ASN A 93 -4.65 -4.91 20.88
CA ASN A 93 -3.79 -3.97 20.18
C ASN A 93 -4.55 -2.70 19.73
N TYR A 94 -3.80 -1.63 19.45
CA TYR A 94 -4.37 -0.43 18.82
C TYR A 94 -4.80 -0.75 17.38
N GLU A 95 -5.82 -0.06 16.90
CA GLU A 95 -6.17 -0.11 15.48
C GLU A 95 -5.07 0.58 14.66
N ASP A 96 -4.16 -0.22 14.11
CA ASP A 96 -3.01 0.20 13.30
C ASP A 96 -3.32 0.17 11.77
N GLY A 97 -4.60 0.21 11.42
CA GLY A 97 -5.03 0.29 10.03
C GLY A 97 -4.70 1.64 9.40
N THR A 98 -4.45 1.69 8.10
CA THR A 98 -4.24 2.91 7.33
C THR A 98 -5.55 3.35 6.67
N PHE A 99 -6.16 4.45 7.14
CA PHE A 99 -7.39 4.99 6.55
C PHE A 99 -7.16 5.48 5.13
N SER A 100 -8.13 5.18 4.28
CA SER A 100 -8.30 5.78 2.96
C SER A 100 -8.47 7.30 3.07
N PRO A 101 -8.12 8.05 2.01
CA PRO A 101 -8.29 9.51 2.01
C PRO A 101 -9.75 9.93 2.26
N GLY A 102 -10.71 9.22 1.66
CA GLY A 102 -12.14 9.48 1.84
C GLY A 102 -12.59 9.29 3.29
N MET A 103 -12.11 8.25 3.97
CA MET A 103 -12.40 8.03 5.39
C MET A 103 -11.82 9.15 6.27
N VAL A 104 -10.62 9.65 5.97
CA VAL A 104 -10.04 10.80 6.68
C VAL A 104 -10.89 12.06 6.51
N ARG A 105 -11.31 12.35 5.26
CA ARG A 105 -12.20 13.49 4.97
C ARG A 105 -13.54 13.38 5.69
N GLU A 106 -14.14 12.18 5.69
CA GLU A 106 -15.42 11.91 6.36
C GLU A 106 -15.34 12.13 7.88
N ARG A 107 -14.28 11.64 8.54
CA ARG A 107 -14.05 11.87 9.97
C ARG A 107 -13.86 13.34 10.30
N ILE A 108 -13.07 14.06 9.50
CA ILE A 108 -12.86 15.51 9.66
C ILE A 108 -14.19 16.26 9.54
N HIS A 109 -15.00 15.94 8.51
CA HIS A 109 -16.32 16.51 8.33
C HIS A 109 -17.22 16.26 9.56
N ALA A 110 -17.29 15.02 10.04
CA ALA A 110 -18.11 14.65 11.19
C ALA A 110 -17.69 15.36 12.48
N ILE A 111 -16.38 15.44 12.76
CA ILE A 111 -15.85 16.14 13.95
C ILE A 111 -16.18 17.64 13.88
N ASN A 112 -15.99 18.27 12.71
CA ASN A 112 -16.33 19.68 12.55
C ASN A 112 -17.82 19.93 12.73
N LYS A 113 -18.69 19.07 12.18
CA LYS A 113 -20.14 19.17 12.39
C LYS A 113 -20.54 18.95 13.83
N TRP A 114 -19.90 18.03 14.54
CA TRP A 114 -20.09 17.87 15.98
C TRP A 114 -19.75 19.16 16.73
N ASN A 115 -18.56 19.72 16.49
CA ASN A 115 -18.09 20.94 17.15
C ASN A 115 -18.95 22.17 16.81
N GLU A 116 -19.46 22.27 15.58
CA GLU A 116 -20.37 23.34 15.17
C GLU A 116 -21.67 23.34 15.99
N ILE A 117 -22.24 22.14 16.24
CA ILE A 117 -23.51 21.96 16.97
C ILE A 117 -23.31 22.07 18.48
N HIS A 118 -22.20 21.55 19.01
CA HIS A 118 -21.97 21.39 20.44
C HIS A 118 -20.96 22.41 21.00
N GLN A 119 -20.88 23.64 20.49
CA GLN A 119 -19.85 24.62 20.88
C GLN A 119 -19.76 24.89 22.40
N ALA A 120 -20.86 24.71 23.14
CA ALA A 120 -20.93 24.88 24.60
C ALA A 120 -20.61 23.60 25.40
N GLU A 121 -20.49 22.46 24.73
CA GLU A 121 -20.11 21.17 25.31
C GLU A 121 -18.70 20.84 24.83
N SER A 122 -17.84 20.29 25.69
CA SER A 122 -16.41 20.07 25.44
C SER A 122 -16.10 19.68 23.98
N PRO A 123 -15.66 20.63 23.12
CA PRO A 123 -15.45 20.36 21.71
C PRO A 123 -14.28 19.40 21.56
N VAL A 124 -14.28 18.61 20.50
CA VAL A 124 -13.11 17.78 20.17
C VAL A 124 -11.98 18.73 19.77
N PRO A 125 -10.88 18.82 20.55
CA PRO A 125 -9.83 19.77 20.28
C PRO A 125 -9.03 19.34 19.05
N ASN A 126 -8.52 20.32 18.31
CA ASN A 126 -7.59 20.10 17.23
C ASN A 126 -6.30 19.48 17.77
N PRO A 127 -5.89 18.29 17.31
CA PRO A 127 -4.78 17.54 17.92
C PRO A 127 -3.41 18.21 17.73
N TYR A 128 -3.28 19.22 16.86
CA TYR A 128 -1.99 19.88 16.60
C TYR A 128 -1.75 21.11 17.47
N ASN A 129 -2.80 21.80 17.89
CA ASN A 129 -2.69 23.08 18.62
C ASN A 129 -3.64 23.18 19.83
N ASN A 130 -4.42 22.12 20.11
CA ASN A 130 -5.40 22.04 21.19
C ASN A 130 -6.48 23.13 21.15
N SER A 131 -6.72 23.73 19.97
CA SER A 131 -7.76 24.75 19.74
C SER A 131 -9.09 24.11 19.34
N SER A 132 -10.14 24.92 19.21
CA SER A 132 -11.43 24.51 18.62
C SER A 132 -11.51 24.80 17.11
N ASP A 133 -10.38 25.12 16.46
CA ASP A 133 -10.36 25.45 15.04
C ASP A 133 -10.82 24.23 14.21
N PRO A 134 -11.61 24.43 13.14
CA PRO A 134 -12.04 23.36 12.26
C PRO A 134 -10.85 22.56 11.72
N LEU A 135 -10.99 21.23 11.73
CA LEU A 135 -10.03 20.32 11.13
C LEU A 135 -10.08 20.43 9.60
N VAL A 136 -8.92 20.31 8.95
CA VAL A 136 -8.78 20.37 7.49
C VAL A 136 -7.90 19.20 7.04
N PRO A 137 -8.31 18.42 6.02
CA PRO A 137 -7.47 17.35 5.50
C PRO A 137 -6.21 17.93 4.86
N LYS A 138 -5.08 17.24 5.03
CA LYS A 138 -3.80 17.67 4.47
C LYS A 138 -3.46 16.87 3.21
N ALA A 139 -2.81 17.52 2.26
CA ALA A 139 -2.16 16.83 1.16
C ALA A 139 -0.99 16.00 1.72
N HIS A 140 -0.81 14.78 1.25
CA HIS A 140 0.31 13.94 1.66
C HIS A 140 1.63 14.56 1.15
N PRO A 141 2.73 14.60 1.94
CA PRO A 141 3.97 15.28 1.53
C PRO A 141 4.58 14.75 0.23
N TYR A 142 4.44 13.46 -0.05
CA TYR A 142 4.90 12.81 -1.28
C TYR A 142 3.83 12.85 -2.39
N PHE A 143 2.71 12.13 -2.20
CA PHE A 143 1.66 12.02 -3.22
C PHE A 143 0.89 13.32 -3.51
N GLY A 144 0.84 14.26 -2.57
CA GLY A 144 0.14 15.54 -2.75
C GLY A 144 0.82 16.47 -3.75
N ILE A 145 2.09 16.23 -4.08
CA ILE A 145 2.86 16.99 -5.06
C ILE A 145 3.20 16.15 -6.31
N LEU A 146 2.65 14.94 -6.43
CA LEU A 146 2.93 14.06 -7.54
C LEU A 146 2.23 14.58 -8.81
N ALA A 147 3.02 15.16 -9.71
CA ALA A 147 2.51 15.84 -10.90
C ALA A 147 1.67 14.92 -11.79
N GLY A 148 0.51 15.40 -12.22
CA GLY A 148 -0.40 14.67 -13.12
C GLY A 148 -1.32 13.66 -12.43
N HIS A 149 -1.17 13.45 -11.11
CA HIS A 149 -1.96 12.48 -10.35
C HIS A 149 -2.84 13.11 -9.27
N GLN A 150 -2.62 14.38 -8.94
CA GLN A 150 -3.50 15.18 -8.09
C GLN A 150 -3.37 16.67 -8.44
N GLU A 151 -4.45 17.44 -8.30
CA GLU A 151 -4.46 18.90 -8.36
C GLU A 151 -3.64 19.49 -7.20
N SER A 152 -2.96 20.61 -7.45
CA SER A 152 -2.09 21.25 -6.45
C SER A 152 -2.86 21.90 -5.29
N ASP A 153 -4.11 22.32 -5.53
CA ASP A 153 -4.90 23.15 -4.62
C ASP A 153 -6.11 22.41 -4.01
N CYS A 154 -6.02 21.11 -3.80
CA CYS A 154 -7.16 20.32 -3.27
C CYS A 154 -7.72 20.83 -1.95
N VAL A 155 -6.89 21.43 -1.08
CA VAL A 155 -7.34 22.06 0.17
C VAL A 155 -8.25 23.28 -0.10
N LYS A 156 -7.97 24.05 -1.17
CA LYS A 156 -8.83 25.15 -1.58
C LYS A 156 -10.19 24.62 -2.05
N LEU A 157 -10.19 23.54 -2.84
CA LEU A 157 -11.44 22.90 -3.30
C LEU A 157 -12.25 22.31 -2.15
N TRP A 158 -11.60 21.79 -1.11
CA TRP A 158 -12.24 21.39 0.14
C TRP A 158 -12.97 22.55 0.83
N ASN A 159 -12.33 23.72 0.87
CA ASN A 159 -12.94 24.92 1.44
C ASN A 159 -14.09 25.47 0.57
N VAL A 160 -14.01 25.34 -0.76
CA VAL A 160 -15.09 25.75 -1.67
C VAL A 160 -16.39 25.01 -1.39
N VAL A 161 -16.33 23.73 -1.02
CA VAL A 161 -17.52 22.94 -0.63
C VAL A 161 -17.85 23.05 0.86
N GLY A 162 -17.24 24.00 1.58
CA GLY A 162 -17.50 24.25 3.00
C GLY A 162 -17.08 23.09 3.92
N GLY A 163 -16.10 22.28 3.51
CA GLY A 163 -15.67 21.11 4.28
C GLY A 163 -16.71 19.98 4.37
N ASP A 164 -17.63 19.91 3.40
CA ASP A 164 -18.57 18.80 3.25
C ASP A 164 -17.90 17.63 2.51
N SER A 165 -17.68 16.51 3.20
CA SER A 165 -16.99 15.35 2.63
C SER A 165 -17.75 14.73 1.45
N LYS A 166 -19.08 14.67 1.52
CA LYS A 166 -19.91 14.08 0.47
C LYS A 166 -19.95 14.95 -0.77
N ALA A 167 -20.05 16.27 -0.60
CA ALA A 167 -19.98 17.23 -1.69
C ALA A 167 -18.59 17.21 -2.34
N PHE A 168 -17.53 17.14 -1.52
CA PHE A 168 -16.16 17.03 -1.99
C PHE A 168 -15.94 15.75 -2.81
N ASP A 169 -16.29 14.58 -2.27
CA ASP A 169 -16.08 13.30 -2.94
C ASP A 169 -16.86 13.22 -4.25
N LYS A 170 -18.04 13.84 -4.32
CA LYS A 170 -18.85 13.91 -5.54
C LYS A 170 -18.26 14.82 -6.62
N GLN A 171 -17.64 15.94 -6.24
CA GLN A 171 -17.17 16.97 -7.19
C GLN A 171 -15.68 16.86 -7.53
N TYR A 172 -14.84 16.49 -6.56
CA TYR A 172 -13.38 16.57 -6.63
C TYR A 172 -12.67 15.29 -6.17
N GLY A 173 -13.31 14.43 -5.37
CA GLY A 173 -12.70 13.19 -4.86
C GLY A 173 -12.66 12.03 -5.86
N MET A 174 -12.33 12.32 -7.12
CA MET A 174 -12.21 11.33 -8.20
C MET A 174 -10.74 11.15 -8.64
N PRO A 175 -10.36 9.99 -9.19
CA PRO A 175 -8.98 9.70 -9.59
C PRO A 175 -8.38 10.78 -10.49
N GLY A 176 -7.18 11.25 -10.13
CA GLY A 176 -6.44 12.26 -10.89
C GLY A 176 -6.86 13.70 -10.58
N VAL A 177 -7.82 13.92 -9.67
CA VAL A 177 -8.26 15.25 -9.24
C VAL A 177 -7.83 15.49 -7.79
N CYS A 178 -8.61 15.08 -6.80
CA CYS A 178 -8.30 15.27 -5.38
C CYS A 178 -8.68 14.07 -4.52
N ASP A 179 -8.68 12.87 -5.10
CA ASP A 179 -9.01 11.64 -4.39
C ASP A 179 -8.01 11.33 -3.26
N TRP A 180 -6.75 11.76 -3.36
CA TRP A 180 -5.73 11.54 -2.32
C TRP A 180 -5.65 12.62 -1.23
N LEU A 181 -6.53 13.64 -1.24
CA LEU A 181 -6.54 14.65 -0.19
C LEU A 181 -6.93 14.00 1.16
N GLY A 182 -6.01 13.99 2.13
CA GLY A 182 -6.18 13.25 3.38
C GLY A 182 -5.60 11.84 3.37
N ALA A 183 -4.83 11.45 2.35
CA ALA A 183 -4.08 10.19 2.36
C ALA A 183 -3.22 10.08 3.63
N ARG A 184 -3.40 8.98 4.34
CA ARG A 184 -2.73 8.70 5.61
C ARG A 184 -1.61 7.69 5.41
N THR A 185 -0.54 7.89 6.18
CA THR A 185 0.55 6.93 6.31
C THR A 185 0.60 6.38 7.73
N THR A 186 0.62 5.05 7.88
CA THR A 186 0.96 4.38 9.14
C THR A 186 2.37 3.80 9.03
N LEU A 187 3.03 3.62 10.18
CA LEU A 187 4.42 3.21 10.27
C LEU A 187 4.51 1.96 11.13
N GLN A 188 5.00 0.86 10.55
CA GLN A 188 5.22 -0.39 11.26
C GLN A 188 6.71 -0.74 11.24
N ARG A 189 7.20 -1.38 12.31
CA ARG A 189 8.56 -1.91 12.37
C ARG A 189 8.51 -3.42 12.32
N TRP A 190 9.18 -3.99 11.33
CA TRP A 190 9.31 -5.44 11.17
C TRP A 190 10.77 -5.82 11.33
N PHE A 191 11.04 -6.74 12.24
CA PHE A 191 12.37 -7.27 12.51
C PHE A 191 12.49 -8.69 11.98
N SER A 192 13.47 -8.92 11.11
CA SER A 192 13.74 -10.24 10.54
C SER A 192 14.57 -11.08 11.51
N ASP A 193 13.88 -11.85 12.36
CA ASP A 193 14.47 -12.71 13.39
C ASP A 193 15.34 -13.83 12.79
N PRO A 194 16.51 -14.17 13.37
CA PRO A 194 17.22 -15.37 12.98
C PRO A 194 16.45 -16.64 13.42
N ILE A 195 16.37 -17.62 12.52
CA ILE A 195 15.88 -18.96 12.85
C ILE A 195 17.02 -19.94 12.67
N PHE A 196 17.36 -20.66 13.74
CA PHE A 196 18.43 -21.65 13.74
C PHE A 196 17.86 -23.07 13.68
N ASN A 197 18.48 -23.93 12.88
CA ASN A 197 18.20 -25.37 12.94
C ASN A 197 18.95 -26.04 14.10
N ALA A 198 18.73 -27.34 14.31
CA ALA A 198 19.40 -28.11 15.38
C ALA A 198 20.93 -28.17 15.26
N GLY A 199 21.49 -27.88 14.07
CA GLY A 199 22.93 -27.78 13.84
C GLY A 199 23.50 -26.38 14.12
N GLY A 200 22.70 -25.42 14.58
CA GLY A 200 23.15 -24.05 14.84
C GLY A 200 23.33 -23.21 13.56
N VAL A 201 22.82 -23.66 12.42
CA VAL A 201 22.87 -22.90 11.16
C VAL A 201 21.68 -21.95 11.07
N ASN A 202 21.95 -20.67 10.83
CA ASN A 202 20.92 -19.67 10.58
C ASN A 202 20.29 -19.89 9.20
N ARG A 203 18.98 -20.13 9.16
CA ARG A 203 18.20 -20.34 7.94
C ARG A 203 17.42 -19.09 7.52
N GLY A 204 17.37 -18.07 8.37
CA GLY A 204 16.49 -16.91 8.22
C GLY A 204 15.01 -17.30 8.30
N LEU A 205 14.12 -16.32 8.11
CA LEU A 205 12.68 -16.56 8.02
C LEU A 205 12.27 -17.19 6.68
N GLY A 206 13.13 -17.13 5.67
CA GLY A 206 12.84 -17.57 4.31
C GLY A 206 11.78 -16.69 3.64
N ILE A 207 10.74 -17.31 3.08
CA ILE A 207 9.65 -16.63 2.39
C ILE A 207 8.52 -16.39 3.37
N THR A 208 8.17 -15.12 3.58
CA THR A 208 7.00 -14.74 4.34
C THR A 208 6.09 -13.84 3.52
N PHE A 209 4.88 -13.59 4.01
CA PHE A 209 3.92 -12.76 3.30
C PHE A 209 3.19 -11.85 4.25
N THR A 210 2.68 -10.76 3.69
CA THR A 210 1.83 -9.81 4.38
C THR A 210 0.57 -9.58 3.58
N HIS A 211 -0.54 -9.35 4.27
CA HIS A 211 -1.83 -9.08 3.65
C HIS A 211 -2.67 -8.19 4.55
N ASP A 212 -3.74 -7.66 3.98
CA ASP A 212 -4.72 -6.92 4.76
C ASP A 212 -5.44 -7.84 5.77
N HIS A 213 -5.59 -7.37 7.00
CA HIS A 213 -6.23 -8.08 8.11
C HIS A 213 -7.50 -7.37 8.63
N LEU A 214 -7.95 -6.29 7.97
CA LEU A 214 -9.23 -5.62 8.27
C LEU A 214 -10.35 -5.97 7.27
N GLY A 215 -9.99 -6.35 6.04
CA GLY A 215 -10.88 -6.91 5.03
C GLY A 215 -10.28 -8.11 4.27
N PRO A 216 -9.64 -9.09 4.95
CA PRO A 216 -8.77 -10.09 4.33
C PRO A 216 -9.45 -10.86 3.20
N SER A 217 -10.69 -11.31 3.41
CA SER A 217 -11.41 -12.15 2.44
C SER A 217 -11.69 -11.43 1.12
N THR A 218 -11.91 -10.12 1.15
CA THR A 218 -12.26 -9.32 -0.04
C THR A 218 -11.00 -8.73 -0.68
N HIS A 219 -10.08 -8.24 0.14
CA HIS A 219 -8.92 -7.47 -0.30
C HIS A 219 -7.83 -8.38 -0.89
N GLN A 220 -7.57 -9.53 -0.26
CA GLN A 220 -6.54 -10.46 -0.70
C GLN A 220 -6.87 -11.07 -2.09
N GLN A 221 -8.14 -11.36 -2.36
CA GLN A 221 -8.60 -11.84 -3.67
C GLN A 221 -8.32 -10.87 -4.82
N LEU A 222 -8.11 -9.60 -4.50
CA LEU A 222 -7.85 -8.52 -5.46
C LEU A 222 -6.40 -8.04 -5.46
N GLY A 223 -5.49 -8.78 -4.84
CA GLY A 223 -4.05 -8.51 -4.89
C GLY A 223 -3.49 -7.68 -3.75
N LEU A 224 -4.25 -7.40 -2.67
CA LEU A 224 -3.72 -6.72 -1.48
C LEU A 224 -2.93 -7.68 -0.58
N TYR A 225 -1.82 -8.14 -1.12
CA TYR A 225 -0.81 -8.92 -0.43
C TYR A 225 0.56 -8.58 -1.01
N ALA A 226 1.60 -8.84 -0.23
CA ALA A 226 2.99 -8.73 -0.65
C ALA A 226 3.80 -9.87 -0.04
N THR A 227 4.96 -10.12 -0.60
CA THR A 227 5.92 -11.08 -0.06
C THR A 227 7.11 -10.36 0.54
N MET A 228 7.65 -10.92 1.61
CA MET A 228 8.95 -10.54 2.15
C MET A 228 9.89 -11.75 2.05
N LEU A 229 11.06 -11.55 1.48
CA LEU A 229 12.11 -12.56 1.34
C LEU A 229 13.24 -12.20 2.30
N THR A 230 13.54 -13.12 3.22
CA THR A 230 14.64 -12.97 4.17
C THR A 230 15.89 -13.66 3.66
N GLU A 231 16.93 -12.87 3.45
CA GLU A 231 18.24 -13.31 2.97
C GLU A 231 19.25 -13.48 4.12
N PRO A 232 20.38 -14.16 3.88
CA PRO A 232 21.46 -14.24 4.86
C PRO A 232 21.94 -12.85 5.32
N ALA A 233 22.43 -12.76 6.55
CA ALA A 233 22.87 -11.51 7.14
C ALA A 233 23.95 -10.81 6.29
N GLY A 234 23.73 -9.53 5.98
CA GLY A 234 24.67 -8.72 5.20
C GLY A 234 24.75 -9.09 3.71
N SER A 235 23.72 -9.71 3.15
CA SER A 235 23.68 -9.99 1.72
C SER A 235 23.47 -8.71 0.90
N LEU A 236 24.01 -8.72 -0.31
CA LEU A 236 23.67 -7.80 -1.39
C LEU A 236 22.74 -8.49 -2.38
N TRP A 237 21.76 -7.73 -2.87
CA TRP A 237 20.76 -8.19 -3.83
C TRP A 237 20.90 -7.37 -5.11
N ARG A 238 21.10 -8.05 -6.23
CA ARG A 238 21.19 -7.41 -7.55
C ARG A 238 20.12 -7.94 -8.48
N ASN A 239 19.59 -7.07 -9.34
CA ASN A 239 18.78 -7.50 -10.45
C ASN A 239 19.57 -8.51 -11.30
N ASN A 240 18.98 -9.65 -11.59
CA ASN A 240 19.67 -10.76 -12.25
C ASN A 240 19.96 -10.51 -13.74
N GLU A 241 19.30 -9.55 -14.38
CA GLU A 241 19.53 -9.18 -15.78
C GLU A 241 20.41 -7.93 -15.90
N THR A 242 20.12 -6.88 -15.12
CA THR A 242 20.82 -5.59 -15.23
C THR A 242 22.05 -5.47 -14.34
N GLY A 243 22.14 -6.28 -13.28
CA GLY A 243 23.20 -6.19 -12.26
C GLY A 243 23.06 -5.00 -11.30
N GLU A 244 22.03 -4.18 -11.46
CA GLU A 244 21.72 -3.04 -10.59
C GLU A 244 21.38 -3.50 -9.18
N LEU A 245 21.71 -2.68 -8.18
CA LEU A 245 21.34 -2.97 -6.79
C LEU A 245 19.82 -2.84 -6.61
N LEU A 246 19.22 -3.81 -5.92
CA LEU A 246 17.81 -3.76 -5.52
C LEU A 246 17.60 -2.94 -4.24
N TYR A 247 18.67 -2.62 -3.52
CA TYR A 247 18.64 -1.73 -2.36
C TYR A 247 19.79 -0.72 -2.45
N ASP A 248 19.46 0.49 -2.90
CA ASP A 248 20.39 1.62 -2.95
C ASP A 248 19.69 2.88 -2.46
N THR A 249 20.01 3.27 -1.22
CA THR A 249 19.43 4.45 -0.60
C THR A 249 19.90 5.77 -1.23
N ALA A 250 20.94 5.76 -2.05
CA ALA A 250 21.34 6.94 -2.82
C ALA A 250 20.42 7.15 -4.03
N ALA A 251 19.93 6.06 -4.63
CA ALA A 251 19.04 6.09 -5.78
C ALA A 251 17.56 6.28 -5.39
N ARG A 252 17.08 5.55 -4.38
CA ARG A 252 15.67 5.56 -3.95
C ARG A 252 15.56 5.63 -2.43
N LYS A 253 14.45 6.17 -1.92
CA LYS A 253 14.20 6.29 -0.47
C LYS A 253 13.12 5.35 0.04
N ASP A 254 12.44 4.64 -0.87
CA ASP A 254 11.32 3.75 -0.57
C ASP A 254 11.68 2.27 -0.45
N GLY A 255 12.97 1.93 -0.52
CA GLY A 255 13.47 0.55 -0.32
C GLY A 255 13.58 -0.30 -1.58
N GLY A 256 13.38 0.29 -2.77
CA GLY A 256 13.47 -0.40 -4.05
C GLY A 256 14.77 -0.18 -4.85
N PRO A 257 14.79 -0.63 -6.12
CA PRO A 257 13.67 -1.26 -6.85
C PRO A 257 13.37 -2.70 -6.40
N THR A 258 12.12 -3.14 -6.56
CA THR A 258 11.71 -4.53 -6.33
C THR A 258 11.84 -5.37 -7.60
N SER A 259 11.94 -6.70 -7.44
CA SER A 259 12.03 -7.66 -8.54
C SER A 259 11.65 -9.06 -8.06
N TRP A 260 11.07 -9.88 -8.94
CA TRP A 260 10.83 -11.32 -8.71
C TRP A 260 12.10 -12.16 -8.89
N GLN A 261 13.17 -11.59 -9.44
CA GLN A 261 14.48 -12.26 -9.57
C GLN A 261 15.60 -11.43 -8.95
N ALA A 262 16.59 -12.12 -8.37
CA ALA A 262 17.77 -11.49 -7.80
C ALA A 262 19.00 -12.40 -7.86
N ILE A 263 20.18 -11.81 -7.76
CA ILE A 263 21.43 -12.50 -7.42
C ILE A 263 21.76 -12.14 -5.97
N ILE A 264 21.90 -13.15 -5.13
CA ILE A 264 22.19 -13.02 -3.69
C ILE A 264 23.67 -13.34 -3.46
N THR A 265 24.40 -12.36 -2.95
CA THR A 265 25.85 -12.44 -2.66
C THR A 265 26.16 -11.79 -1.33
N ASN A 266 27.38 -11.93 -0.81
CA ASN A 266 27.77 -11.23 0.40
C ASN A 266 27.89 -9.70 0.17
N LYS A 267 28.12 -8.93 1.24
CA LYS A 267 28.27 -7.47 1.20
C LYS A 267 29.30 -6.90 0.21
N ASN A 268 30.20 -7.73 -0.31
CA ASN A 268 31.24 -7.34 -1.26
C ASN A 268 30.98 -7.89 -2.68
N GLY A 269 29.82 -8.48 -2.93
CA GLY A 269 29.46 -9.09 -4.22
C GLY A 269 30.18 -10.41 -4.49
N LYS A 270 30.58 -11.15 -3.45
CA LYS A 270 31.27 -12.45 -3.56
C LYS A 270 30.41 -13.59 -2.98
N ALA A 271 30.91 -14.82 -3.12
CA ALA A 271 30.37 -16.03 -2.51
C ALA A 271 29.98 -15.82 -1.04
N ILE A 272 28.88 -16.44 -0.63
CA ILE A 272 28.42 -16.51 0.76
C ILE A 272 28.78 -17.90 1.27
N ASP A 273 29.18 -18.04 2.53
CA ASP A 273 29.32 -19.33 3.21
C ASP A 273 28.64 -19.15 4.58
N VAL A 274 27.36 -19.49 4.66
CA VAL A 274 26.49 -19.20 5.82
C VAL A 274 26.80 -20.13 6.99
N ASP A 275 27.15 -21.38 6.70
CA ASP A 275 27.39 -22.43 7.71
C ASP A 275 28.88 -22.74 7.93
N SER A 276 29.78 -22.03 7.25
CA SER A 276 31.23 -22.19 7.34
C SER A 276 31.71 -23.59 6.92
N ASP A 277 31.00 -24.23 5.99
CA ASP A 277 31.37 -25.54 5.44
C ASP A 277 32.37 -25.45 4.27
N GLY A 278 32.72 -24.22 3.87
CA GLY A 278 33.66 -23.92 2.78
C GLY A 278 33.03 -23.98 1.39
N LYS A 279 31.71 -24.12 1.27
CA LYS A 279 30.97 -24.06 0.00
C LYS A 279 30.33 -22.70 -0.21
N ASP A 280 30.00 -22.45 -1.47
CA ASP A 280 29.35 -21.22 -1.90
C ASP A 280 27.83 -21.37 -1.84
N ASP A 281 27.20 -20.61 -0.94
CA ASP A 281 25.76 -20.46 -0.75
C ASP A 281 25.16 -19.28 -1.53
N SER A 282 25.97 -18.56 -2.31
CA SER A 282 25.45 -17.54 -3.22
C SER A 282 24.57 -18.19 -4.29
N HIS A 283 23.47 -17.53 -4.63
CA HIS A 283 22.47 -18.12 -5.52
C HIS A 283 21.75 -17.07 -6.36
N ARG A 284 21.13 -17.55 -7.43
CA ARG A 284 20.11 -16.81 -8.17
C ARG A 284 18.76 -17.18 -7.63
N GLU A 285 17.99 -16.17 -7.30
CA GLU A 285 16.63 -16.29 -6.83
C GLU A 285 15.65 -16.08 -7.98
N PHE A 286 14.64 -16.93 -8.03
CA PHE A 286 13.41 -16.73 -8.79
C PHE A 286 12.23 -16.93 -7.85
N PHE A 287 11.44 -15.88 -7.66
CA PHE A 287 10.26 -15.88 -6.81
C PHE A 287 8.99 -15.93 -7.65
N LEU A 288 8.04 -16.75 -7.20
CA LEU A 288 6.71 -16.85 -7.79
C LEU A 288 5.65 -16.77 -6.69
N GLN A 289 4.73 -15.83 -6.85
CA GLN A 289 3.49 -15.76 -6.08
C GLN A 289 2.32 -15.97 -7.02
N TYR A 290 1.39 -16.84 -6.64
CA TYR A 290 0.17 -17.08 -7.41
C TYR A 290 -1.04 -17.04 -6.47
N GLY A 291 -2.16 -16.59 -7.02
CA GLY A 291 -3.49 -16.80 -6.46
C GLY A 291 -4.24 -17.79 -7.34
N ASP A 292 -5.12 -18.59 -6.75
CA ASP A 292 -5.88 -19.60 -7.49
C ASP A 292 -6.88 -18.97 -8.47
N PHE A 293 -7.48 -17.84 -8.10
CA PHE A 293 -8.46 -17.11 -8.90
C PHE A 293 -8.19 -15.62 -8.88
N GLN A 294 -8.52 -14.96 -9.98
CA GLN A 294 -8.44 -13.50 -10.14
C GLN A 294 -9.72 -13.03 -10.85
N HIS A 295 -10.42 -12.07 -10.26
CA HIS A 295 -11.53 -11.39 -10.95
C HIS A 295 -10.98 -10.73 -12.21
N ALA A 296 -11.58 -11.02 -13.36
CA ALA A 296 -11.08 -10.55 -14.64
C ALA A 296 -12.22 -10.48 -15.67
N TYR A 297 -12.53 -9.26 -16.09
CA TYR A 297 -13.35 -9.05 -17.27
C TYR A 297 -12.52 -9.29 -18.53
N GLN A 298 -13.21 -9.72 -19.59
CA GLN A 298 -12.64 -9.70 -20.93
C GLN A 298 -12.37 -8.26 -21.36
N LYS A 299 -11.50 -8.10 -22.37
CA LYS A 299 -11.23 -6.78 -22.97
C LYS A 299 -12.55 -6.07 -23.32
N ASP A 300 -12.62 -4.78 -23.03
CA ASP A 300 -13.77 -3.90 -23.31
C ASP A 300 -15.08 -4.24 -22.56
N HIS A 301 -15.06 -5.20 -21.63
CA HIS A 301 -16.19 -5.53 -20.79
C HIS A 301 -16.03 -4.95 -19.39
N PHE A 302 -17.09 -4.31 -18.88
CA PHE A 302 -17.21 -3.93 -17.48
C PHE A 302 -18.68 -3.74 -17.14
N MET A 303 -19.15 -4.43 -16.10
CA MET A 303 -20.52 -4.33 -15.61
C MET A 303 -20.48 -3.87 -14.15
N ALA A 304 -20.77 -2.60 -13.93
CA ALA A 304 -21.05 -2.08 -12.59
C ALA A 304 -22.47 -1.53 -12.55
N LEU A 305 -23.14 -1.69 -11.41
CA LEU A 305 -24.52 -1.21 -11.18
C LEU A 305 -24.63 0.33 -11.09
N ILE A 306 -23.59 1.04 -11.51
CA ILE A 306 -23.46 2.49 -11.50
C ILE A 306 -23.83 3.10 -12.87
N LYS A 307 -24.91 2.63 -13.51
CA LYS A 307 -25.40 3.27 -14.76
C LYS A 307 -25.88 4.72 -14.55
N LYS A 308 -26.09 5.16 -13.30
CA LYS A 308 -26.62 6.49 -12.95
C LYS A 308 -25.60 7.48 -12.34
N VAL A 309 -24.43 7.02 -11.89
CA VAL A 309 -23.34 7.92 -11.43
C VAL A 309 -22.24 8.01 -12.49
N LEU A 310 -21.98 6.95 -13.26
CA LEU A 310 -21.02 6.95 -14.37
C LEU A 310 -21.49 7.77 -15.59
N SER A 311 -22.79 8.10 -15.69
CA SER A 311 -23.30 8.98 -16.75
C SER A 311 -23.02 10.48 -16.47
N ASN A 312 -22.75 10.84 -15.22
CA ASN A 312 -22.42 12.21 -14.79
C ASN A 312 -20.98 12.36 -14.32
N GLN A 313 -20.24 11.26 -14.18
CA GLN A 313 -18.80 11.26 -14.00
C GLN A 313 -18.17 11.07 -15.37
N GLN A 314 -17.63 12.14 -15.96
CA GLN A 314 -16.64 12.00 -17.02
C GLN A 314 -15.47 11.20 -16.45
N LEU A 315 -15.50 9.88 -16.61
CA LEU A 315 -14.28 9.11 -16.56
C LEU A 315 -13.36 9.72 -17.63
N PRO A 316 -12.07 9.98 -17.33
CA PRO A 316 -11.11 10.17 -18.40
C PRO A 316 -11.30 8.99 -19.36
N LYS A 317 -11.45 9.29 -20.66
CA LYS A 317 -11.52 8.25 -21.69
C LYS A 317 -10.35 7.31 -21.45
N VAL A 318 -10.63 6.14 -20.87
CA VAL A 318 -9.66 5.07 -20.82
C VAL A 318 -9.59 4.59 -22.26
N SER A 319 -8.67 5.17 -23.03
CA SER A 319 -8.17 4.50 -24.21
C SER A 319 -7.57 3.20 -23.71
N VAL A 320 -8.28 2.12 -24.05
CA VAL A 320 -7.87 0.73 -23.85
C VAL A 320 -6.53 0.51 -24.54
#